data_AF-L1M4A4-F1
#
_entry.id   AF-L1M4A4-F1
#
_cell.length_a   1.000
_cell.length_b   1.000
_cell.length_c   1.000
_cell.angle_alpha   90.00
_cell.angle_beta   90.00
_cell.angle_gamma   90.00
#
_symmetry.space_group_name_H-M   'P 1'
#
loop_
_entity.id
_entity.type
_entity.pdbx_description
1 polymer ?
#
loop_
_entity_poly.entity_id
_entity_poly.type
_entity_poly.pdbx_seq_one_letter_code
_entity_poly.pdbx_strand_id
1 'polypeptide(L)' 'MIQEFRRNDAIKAVKYAAQMAIATGCPWGVYRNFKTSIIAMPTLKAKKDALEVCTP' A
#
# COMPACT_ATOMS: atom_id res chain seq x y z
N MET A 1 5.04 4.17 9.17
CA MET A 1 6.02 3.56 8.25
C MET A 1 5.35 3.51 6.88
N ILE A 2 5.96 4.09 5.85
CA ILE A 2 5.44 4.11 4.47
C ILE A 2 6.56 3.52 3.60
N GLN A 3 6.24 2.52 2.77
CA GLN A 3 7.21 1.91 1.88
C GLN A 3 6.89 2.30 0.43
N GLU A 4 7.85 2.91 -0.25
CA GLU A 4 7.74 3.22 -1.67
C GLU A 4 8.31 2.08 -2.52
N PHE A 5 7.62 1.79 -3.62
CA PHE A 5 7.99 0.82 -4.63
C PHE A 5 7.97 1.46 -6.01
N ARG A 6 8.79 0.93 -6.93
CA ARG A 6 8.67 1.29 -8.35
C ARG A 6 7.33 0.80 -8.88
N ARG A 7 6.74 1.53 -9.82
CA ARG A 7 5.44 1.21 -10.41
C ARG A 7 5.38 -0.20 -11.03
N ASN A 8 6.49 -0.71 -11.54
CA ASN A 8 6.56 -2.06 -12.12
C ASN A 8 6.54 -3.17 -11.05
N ASP A 9 6.75 -2.84 -9.78
CA ASP A 9 6.77 -3.76 -8.65
C ASP A 9 5.44 -3.75 -7.87
N ALA A 10 4.31 -3.52 -8.56
CA ALA A 10 2.96 -3.50 -7.98
C ALA A 10 2.67 -4.74 -7.11
N ILE A 11 3.08 -5.91 -7.57
CA ILE A 11 2.89 -7.18 -6.84
C ILE A 11 3.65 -7.16 -5.50
N LYS A 12 4.86 -6.59 -5.45
CA LYS A 12 5.63 -6.50 -4.20
C LYS A 12 4.97 -5.52 -3.22
N ALA A 13 4.44 -4.41 -3.73
CA ALA A 13 3.72 -3.45 -2.90
C ALA A 13 2.47 -4.06 -2.26
N VAL A 14 1.70 -4.85 -3.03
CA VAL A 14 0.51 -5.58 -2.53
C VAL A 14 0.90 -6.63 -1.50
N LYS A 15 1.95 -7.45 -1.77
CA LYS A 15 2.45 -8.43 -0.78
C LYS A 15 2.87 -7.77 0.53
N TYR A 16 3.57 -6.64 0.44
CA TYR A 16 3.97 -5.86 1.62
C TYR A 16 2.75 -5.30 2.37
N ALA A 17 1.79 -4.73 1.64
CA ALA A 17 0.55 -4.21 2.24
C ALA A 17 -0.24 -5.32 2.95
N ALA A 18 -0.38 -6.50 2.36
CA ALA A 18 -1.04 -7.64 2.98
C ALA A 18 -0.32 -8.13 4.25
N GLN A 19 1.01 -8.27 4.20
CA GLN A 19 1.79 -8.64 5.38
C GLN A 19 1.66 -7.62 6.50
N MET A 20 1.70 -6.33 6.17
CA MET A 20 1.52 -5.27 7.15
C MET A 20 0.09 -5.22 7.68
N ALA A 21 -0.92 -5.51 6.85
CA ALA A 21 -2.31 -5.53 7.29
C ALA A 21 -2.52 -6.58 8.38
N ILE A 22 -2.00 -7.79 8.16
CA ILE A 22 -2.03 -8.88 9.15
C ILE A 22 -1.22 -8.51 10.39
N ALA A 23 0.01 -8.01 10.22
CA ALA A 23 0.90 -7.68 11.33
C ALA A 23 0.39 -6.52 12.22
N THR A 24 -0.34 -5.57 11.63
CA THR A 24 -0.86 -4.38 12.35
C THR A 24 -2.33 -4.49 12.73
N GLY A 25 -3.04 -5.53 12.26
CA GLY A 25 -4.49 -5.66 12.42
C GLY A 25 -5.29 -4.51 11.80
N CYS A 26 -4.68 -3.75 10.89
CA CYS A 26 -5.25 -2.57 10.26
C CYS A 26 -5.28 -2.75 8.75
N PRO A 27 -6.24 -2.17 8.01
CA PRO A 27 -6.22 -2.24 6.56
C PRO A 27 -5.06 -1.41 5.98
N TRP A 28 -4.32 -1.98 5.03
CA TRP A 28 -3.26 -1.30 4.29
C TRP A 28 -3.62 -1.19 2.82
N GLY A 29 -3.43 0.00 2.27
CA GLY A 29 -3.66 0.27 0.86
C GLY A 29 -2.36 0.47 0.09
N VAL A 30 -2.40 0.12 -1.19
CA VAL A 30 -1.40 0.53 -2.18
C VAL A 30 -1.95 1.75 -2.91
N TYR A 31 -1.18 2.83 -2.93
CA TYR A 31 -1.55 4.10 -3.53
C TYR A 31 -0.56 4.50 -4.61
N ARG A 32 -1.03 5.32 -5.53
CA ARG A 32 -0.18 5.93 -6.55
C ARG A 32 0.39 7.24 -5.99
N ASN A 33 1.72 7.33 -5.88
CA ASN A 33 2.38 8.54 -5.40
C ASN A 33 2.71 9.47 -6.59
N PHE A 34 3.56 9.01 -7.52
CA PHE A 34 3.95 9.71 -8.75
C PHE A 34 3.80 8.83 -10.01
N LYS A 35 4.05 9.37 -11.21
CA LYS A 35 3.91 8.65 -12.50
C LYS A 35 4.64 7.29 -12.54
N THR A 36 5.70 7.15 -11.75
CA THR A 36 6.61 5.99 -11.73
C THR A 36 6.70 5.27 -10.38
N SER A 37 5.98 5.72 -9.35
CA SER A 37 6.04 5.10 -8.02
C SER A 37 4.67 4.82 -7.41
N ILE A 38 4.64 3.78 -6.59
CA ILE A 38 3.49 3.37 -5.78
C ILE A 38 3.95 3.23 -4.33
N ILE A 39 3.06 3.49 -3.39
CA ILE A 39 3.37 3.47 -1.96
C ILE A 39 2.40 2.54 -1.24
N ALA A 40 2.89 1.76 -0.29
CA ALA A 40 2.04 1.00 0.62
C ALA A 40 1.96 1.75 1.97
N MET A 41 0.73 2.05 2.41
CA MET A 41 0.48 2.73 3.68
C MET A 41 -0.88 2.35 4.28
N PRO A 42 -1.11 2.58 5.59
CA PRO A 42 -2.41 2.33 6.23
C PRO A 42 -3.52 3.17 5.61
N THR A 43 -4.71 2.59 5.44
CA THR A 43 -5.86 3.29 4.83
C THR A 43 -6.33 4.48 5.66
N LEU A 44 -6.16 4.43 6.98
CA LEU A 44 -6.48 5.50 7.93
C LEU A 44 -5.74 6.82 7.64
N LYS A 45 -4.65 6.78 6.87
CA LYS A 45 -3.82 7.97 6.55
C LYS A 45 -3.98 8.47 5.11
N ALA A 46 -4.84 7.84 4.30
CA ALA A 46 -4.95 8.15 2.89
C ALA A 46 -6.02 9.20 2.58
N LYS A 47 -5.63 10.27 1.86
CA LYS A 47 -6.56 11.24 1.24
C LYS A 47 -6.92 10.91 -0.22
N LYS A 48 -6.30 9.88 -0.80
CA LYS A 48 -6.47 9.47 -2.20
C LYS A 48 -7.08 8.07 -2.27
N ASP A 49 -7.78 7.78 -3.36
CA ASP A 49 -8.25 6.43 -3.65
C ASP A 49 -7.07 5.45 -3.72
N ALA A 50 -7.21 4.34 -3.00
CA ALA A 50 -6.28 3.24 -3.06
C ALA A 50 -6.46 2.51 -4.40
N LEU A 51 -5.34 2.12 -5.02
CA LEU A 51 -5.38 1.20 -6.16
C LEU A 51 -5.87 -0.18 -5.72
N GLU A 52 -5.46 -0.60 -4.51
CA GLU A 52 -5.84 -1.86 -3.91
C GLU A 52 -5.78 -1.72 -2.39
N VAL A 53 -6.73 -2.32 -1.69
CA VAL A 53 -6.79 -2.34 -0.22
C VAL A 53 -6.72 -3.78 0.24
N CYS A 54 -5.73 -4.07 1.09
CA CYS A 54 -5.61 -5.33 1.79
C CYS A 54 -6.19 -5.16 3.19
N THR A 55 -7.25 -5.89 3.48
CA THR A 55 -7.75 -6.07 4.85
C THR A 55 -7.02 -7.26 5.51
N PRO A 56 -6.84 -7.23 6.84
CA PRO A 56 -6.35 -8.40 7.57
C PRO A 56 -7.26 -9.62 7.41
#